data_AF-A7TG67-F1
#
_entry.id   AF-A7TG67-F1
#
_cell.length_a   1.000
_cell.length_b   1.000
_cell.length_c   1.000
_cell.angle_alpha   90.00
_cell.angle_beta   90.00
_cell.angle_gamma   90.00
#
_symmetry.space_group_name_H-M   'P 1'
#
loop_
_entity.id
_entity.type
_entity.pdbx_description
1 polymer ?
#
loop_
_entity_poly.entity_id
_entity_poly.type
_entity_poly.pdbx_seq_one_letter_code
_entity_poly.pdbx_strand_id
1 'polypeptide(L)'
;MNDIKSVVPLESNPEVFTNFAYDLGLNRSFAFIDLYSLTDPELLAFVPTPVRAIVLLFPINDFFEKNKGDTSNSQGDEIKPIWFQQTVRNACGLYAILHSLSNNKPLLQGDSELSKYLEDNRKVDGQYNDDKTDNFVVQLSDKYSTNFTAGDTEAPSSEENVNLHFITFIEKDGKIYELDGRKVGANCLGDSVASSIDGNLLNEKVIVDRVNWYMGNADEASRLQFSLLALAPSLD
;
A
#
# COMPACT_ATOMS: atom_id res chain seq x y z
N MET A 1 5.48 30.28 -1.02
CA MET A 1 4.66 29.28 -1.72
C MET A 1 5.46 28.01 -1.64
N ASN A 2 5.00 27.02 -0.86
CA ASN A 2 5.64 25.70 -0.90
C ASN A 2 5.18 25.06 -2.21
N ASP A 3 6.11 24.80 -3.13
CA ASP A 3 5.81 24.03 -4.33
C ASP A 3 5.26 22.67 -3.90
N ILE A 4 4.04 22.37 -4.34
CA ILE A 4 3.43 21.07 -4.12
C ILE A 4 4.19 20.09 -5.00
N LYS A 5 4.96 19.18 -4.38
CA LYS A 5 5.64 18.10 -5.09
C LYS A 5 4.59 17.17 -5.71
N SER A 6 4.76 16.80 -6.97
CA SER A 6 3.89 15.84 -7.66
C SER A 6 4.68 14.86 -8.50
N VAL A 7 4.16 13.64 -8.63
CA VAL A 7 4.72 12.59 -9.48
C VAL A 7 3.68 12.11 -10.49
N VAL A 8 4.09 11.28 -11.44
CA VAL A 8 3.15 10.55 -12.30
C VAL A 8 2.44 9.50 -11.43
N PRO A 9 1.11 9.32 -11.51
CA PRO A 9 0.44 8.28 -10.74
C PRO A 9 0.78 6.89 -11.29
N LEU A 10 0.92 5.89 -10.40
CA LEU A 10 1.09 4.50 -10.82
C LEU A 10 -0.24 3.91 -11.29
N GLU A 11 -0.17 3.13 -12.37
CA GLU A 11 -1.25 2.23 -12.77
C GLU A 11 -1.38 1.08 -11.75
N SER A 12 -2.61 0.67 -11.43
CA SER A 12 -2.85 -0.54 -10.63
C SER A 12 -2.59 -1.79 -11.47
N ASN A 13 -1.32 -2.04 -11.75
CA ASN A 13 -0.87 -3.15 -12.56
C ASN A 13 0.18 -3.96 -11.76
N PRO A 14 0.01 -5.30 -11.64
CA PRO A 14 0.93 -6.13 -10.86
C PRO A 14 2.37 -6.07 -11.37
N GLU A 15 2.60 -5.95 -12.69
CA GLU A 15 3.93 -5.83 -13.27
C GLU A 15 4.59 -4.49 -12.88
N VAL A 16 3.84 -3.39 -12.97
CA VAL A 16 4.32 -2.06 -12.56
C VAL A 16 4.71 -2.04 -11.09
N PHE A 17 3.83 -2.56 -10.22
CA PHE A 17 4.09 -2.66 -8.77
C PHE A 17 5.28 -3.56 -8.47
N THR A 18 5.39 -4.70 -9.15
CA THR A 18 6.49 -5.66 -8.99
C THR A 18 7.83 -5.07 -9.41
N ASN A 19 7.89 -4.40 -10.56
CA ASN A 19 9.11 -3.76 -11.05
C ASN A 19 9.59 -2.68 -10.08
N PHE A 20 8.70 -1.81 -9.61
CA PHE A 20 9.03 -0.81 -8.58
C PHE A 20 9.47 -1.46 -7.27
N ALA A 21 8.83 -2.54 -6.85
CA ALA A 21 9.21 -3.23 -5.63
C ALA A 21 10.60 -3.88 -5.75
N TYR A 22 10.94 -4.46 -6.91
CA TYR A 22 12.28 -4.98 -7.19
C TYR A 22 13.34 -3.88 -7.20
N ASP A 23 13.03 -2.71 -7.75
CA ASP A 23 13.90 -1.54 -7.72
C ASP A 23 14.19 -1.06 -6.28
N LEU A 24 13.20 -1.21 -5.39
CA LEU A 24 13.33 -0.97 -3.95
C LEU A 24 13.95 -2.14 -3.16
N GLY A 25 14.24 -3.24 -3.86
CA GLY A 25 14.96 -4.40 -3.37
C GLY A 25 14.10 -5.51 -2.79
N LEU A 26 12.84 -5.65 -3.20
CA LEU A 26 12.07 -6.87 -2.98
C LEU A 26 12.85 -8.08 -3.51
N ASN A 27 12.86 -9.18 -2.75
CA ASN A 27 13.40 -10.45 -3.18
C ASN A 27 12.50 -11.05 -4.29
N ARG A 28 13.11 -11.50 -5.39
CA ARG A 28 12.41 -12.05 -6.56
C ARG A 28 11.63 -13.35 -6.30
N SER A 29 11.72 -13.94 -5.11
CA SER A 29 10.81 -15.00 -4.66
C SER A 29 9.40 -14.48 -4.33
N PHE A 30 9.19 -13.17 -4.30
CA PHE A 30 7.90 -12.51 -4.11
C PHE A 30 7.64 -11.48 -5.22
N ALA A 31 6.38 -11.25 -5.53
CA ALA A 31 5.90 -10.28 -6.50
C ALA A 31 4.53 -9.73 -6.08
N PHE A 32 4.11 -8.64 -6.72
CA PHE A 32 2.71 -8.23 -6.69
C PHE A 32 1.93 -8.98 -7.76
N ILE A 33 0.76 -9.50 -7.40
CA ILE A 33 -0.16 -10.21 -8.30
C ILE A 33 -1.57 -9.63 -8.17
N ASP A 34 -2.40 -9.83 -9.19
CA ASP A 34 -3.83 -9.51 -9.09
C ASP A 34 -4.52 -10.39 -8.04
N LEU A 35 -5.40 -9.77 -7.26
CA LEU A 35 -6.26 -10.46 -6.31
C LEU A 35 -7.72 -10.28 -6.73
N TYR A 36 -8.24 -11.24 -7.50
CA TYR A 36 -9.58 -11.15 -8.09
C TYR A 36 -10.74 -11.25 -7.09
N SER A 37 -10.50 -11.82 -5.91
CA SER A 37 -11.51 -11.96 -4.88
C SER A 37 -10.89 -12.08 -3.49
N LEU A 38 -11.67 -11.71 -2.47
CA LEU A 38 -11.35 -11.93 -1.06
C LEU A 38 -12.21 -13.01 -0.41
N THR A 39 -13.20 -13.54 -1.12
CA THR A 39 -14.22 -14.43 -0.54
C THR A 39 -14.56 -15.64 -1.39
N ASP A 40 -14.24 -15.63 -2.69
CA ASP A 40 -14.50 -16.74 -3.60
C ASP A 40 -13.39 -17.80 -3.45
N PRO A 41 -13.68 -19.01 -2.94
CA PRO A 41 -12.68 -20.04 -2.72
C PRO A 41 -11.98 -20.51 -4.00
N GLU A 42 -12.67 -20.51 -5.15
CA GLU A 42 -12.07 -20.98 -6.41
C GLU A 42 -11.04 -19.97 -6.92
N LEU A 43 -11.33 -18.67 -6.82
CA LEU A 43 -10.39 -17.61 -7.19
C LEU A 43 -9.22 -17.52 -6.20
N LEU A 44 -9.50 -17.69 -4.90
CA LEU A 44 -8.46 -17.67 -3.86
C LEU A 44 -7.51 -18.87 -3.95
N ALA A 45 -7.95 -20.02 -4.47
CA ALA A 45 -7.12 -21.22 -4.58
C ALA A 45 -5.90 -21.05 -5.51
N PHE A 46 -5.94 -20.08 -6.43
CA PHE A 46 -4.82 -19.78 -7.33
C PHE A 46 -3.82 -18.77 -6.75
N VAL A 47 -4.13 -18.15 -5.61
CA VAL A 47 -3.28 -17.12 -5.00
C VAL A 47 -2.15 -17.81 -4.22
N PRO A 48 -0.88 -17.59 -4.59
CA PRO A 48 0.26 -18.08 -3.81
C PRO A 48 0.22 -17.55 -2.39
N THR A 49 0.60 -18.39 -1.43
CA THR A 49 0.62 -18.05 -0.01
C THR A 49 2.01 -18.25 0.57
N PRO A 50 2.41 -17.46 1.58
CA PRO A 50 1.60 -16.46 2.30
C PRO A 50 1.49 -15.11 1.58
N VAL A 51 0.30 -14.48 1.63
CA VAL A 51 0.11 -13.08 1.21
C VAL A 51 0.51 -12.16 2.36
N ARG A 52 1.43 -11.23 2.08
CA ARG A 52 2.15 -10.41 3.06
C ARG A 52 1.66 -8.95 3.12
N ALA A 53 1.05 -8.49 2.04
CA ALA A 53 0.37 -7.21 1.96
C ALA A 53 -0.77 -7.30 0.93
N ILE A 54 -1.84 -6.55 1.15
CA ILE A 54 -2.92 -6.37 0.16
C ILE A 54 -3.04 -4.87 -0.10
N VAL A 55 -2.95 -4.46 -1.35
CA VAL A 55 -3.13 -3.07 -1.77
C VAL A 55 -4.51 -2.93 -2.40
N LEU A 56 -5.29 -1.96 -1.93
CA LEU A 56 -6.60 -1.62 -2.47
C LEU A 56 -6.51 -0.28 -3.21
N LEU A 57 -6.97 -0.27 -4.46
CA LEU A 57 -7.33 0.95 -5.19
C LEU A 57 -8.84 1.18 -5.10
N PHE A 58 -9.26 2.40 -4.78
CA PHE A 58 -10.67 2.77 -4.73
C PHE A 58 -10.90 4.24 -5.13
N PRO A 59 -12.12 4.61 -5.57
CA PRO A 59 -12.45 6.00 -5.87
C PRO A 59 -12.70 6.81 -4.60
N ILE A 60 -12.10 8.00 -4.53
CA ILE A 60 -12.39 8.99 -3.49
C ILE A 60 -13.69 9.71 -3.83
N ASN A 61 -14.53 9.92 -2.82
CA ASN A 61 -15.70 10.78 -2.88
C ASN A 61 -15.81 11.64 -1.60
N ASP A 62 -16.82 12.51 -1.55
CA ASP A 62 -17.09 13.40 -0.41
C ASP A 62 -17.23 12.66 0.92
N PHE A 63 -17.75 11.42 0.89
CA PHE A 63 -17.88 10.61 2.09
C PHE A 63 -16.50 10.26 2.66
N PHE A 64 -15.57 9.74 1.84
CA PHE A 64 -14.23 9.42 2.30
C PHE A 64 -13.44 10.66 2.72
N GLU A 65 -13.60 11.78 2.00
CA GLU A 65 -12.95 13.06 2.33
C GLU A 65 -13.35 13.57 3.72
N LYS A 66 -14.63 13.50 4.07
CA LYS A 66 -15.13 13.89 5.39
C LYS A 66 -14.66 12.97 6.52
N ASN A 67 -14.43 11.69 6.22
CA ASN A 67 -14.05 10.66 7.19
C ASN A 67 -12.52 10.45 7.34
N LYS A 68 -11.68 11.34 6.77
CA LYS A 68 -10.21 11.24 6.87
C LYS A 68 -9.66 11.35 8.29
N GLY A 69 -10.34 12.11 9.16
CA GLY A 69 -9.87 12.46 10.49
C GLY A 69 -10.08 11.39 11.58
N ASP A 70 -10.89 10.37 11.33
CA ASP A 70 -11.36 9.42 12.37
C ASP A 70 -10.42 8.21 12.56
N THR A 71 -9.11 8.46 12.69
CA THR A 71 -8.10 7.42 12.99
C THR A 71 -7.61 7.45 14.43
N SER A 72 -8.50 7.78 15.38
CA SER A 72 -8.16 8.00 16.79
C SER A 72 -8.26 6.73 17.66
N ASN A 73 -8.00 5.55 17.12
CA ASN A 73 -7.99 4.31 17.92
C ASN A 73 -6.61 3.62 17.85
N SER A 74 -5.60 4.22 18.47
CA SER A 74 -4.45 3.46 18.99
C SER A 74 -4.12 3.93 20.40
N GLN A 75 -4.89 3.43 21.37
CA GLN A 75 -4.52 3.46 22.78
C GLN A 75 -3.51 2.35 23.05
N GLY A 76 -2.25 2.69 23.36
CA GLY A 76 -1.27 1.75 23.93
C GLY A 76 0.19 1.97 23.50
N ASP A 77 1.12 1.52 24.36
CA ASP A 77 2.58 1.45 24.16
C ASP A 77 3.01 0.34 23.15
N GLU A 78 2.15 0.02 22.17
CA GLU A 78 2.37 -1.08 21.22
C GLU A 78 3.30 -0.64 20.08
N ILE A 79 4.13 -1.56 19.57
CA ILE A 79 5.02 -1.29 18.43
C ILE A 79 4.16 -0.96 17.22
N LYS A 80 4.27 0.26 16.72
CA LYS A 80 3.49 0.73 15.58
C LYS A 80 4.10 0.25 14.27
N PRO A 81 3.28 -0.15 13.27
CA PRO A 81 3.74 -0.36 11.91
C PRO A 81 4.48 0.87 11.38
N ILE A 82 5.41 0.65 10.45
CA ILE A 82 6.02 1.74 9.69
C ILE A 82 4.93 2.37 8.82
N TRP A 83 4.72 3.66 9.00
CA TRP A 83 3.74 4.43 8.25
C TRP A 83 4.39 5.69 7.67
N PHE A 84 4.22 5.84 6.35
CA PHE A 84 4.62 7.01 5.59
C PHE A 84 3.42 7.95 5.37
N GLN A 85 3.59 9.23 5.69
CA GLN A 85 2.61 10.26 5.35
C GLN A 85 2.73 10.62 3.87
N GLN A 86 1.61 10.67 3.17
CA GLN A 86 1.55 11.15 1.80
C GLN A 86 1.31 12.66 1.75
N THR A 87 2.34 13.39 1.36
CA THR A 87 2.27 14.83 1.05
C THR A 87 2.52 15.11 -0.44
N VAL A 88 3.16 14.17 -1.15
CA VAL A 88 3.45 14.25 -2.59
C VAL A 88 2.20 13.87 -3.38
N ARG A 89 1.74 14.77 -4.24
CA ARG A 89 0.54 14.57 -5.07
C ARG A 89 0.78 13.40 -6.04
N ASN A 90 -0.26 12.58 -6.25
CA ASN A 90 -0.27 11.41 -7.14
C ASN A 90 0.67 10.25 -6.76
N ALA A 91 1.41 10.35 -5.64
CA ALA A 91 2.35 9.32 -5.20
C ALA A 91 1.72 8.16 -4.39
N CYS A 92 0.39 8.07 -4.27
CA CYS A 92 -0.28 7.09 -3.39
C CYS A 92 0.13 5.64 -3.68
N GLY A 93 0.35 5.29 -4.95
CA GLY A 93 0.87 3.96 -5.32
C GLY A 93 2.27 3.68 -4.77
N LEU A 94 3.19 4.65 -4.87
CA LEU A 94 4.54 4.52 -4.27
C LEU A 94 4.46 4.39 -2.76
N TYR A 95 3.62 5.19 -2.10
CA TYR A 95 3.40 5.06 -0.66
C TYR A 95 2.85 3.69 -0.29
N ALA A 96 1.94 3.11 -1.07
CA ALA A 96 1.42 1.75 -0.86
C ALA A 96 2.52 0.68 -0.99
N ILE A 97 3.43 0.82 -1.95
CA ILE A 97 4.61 -0.06 -2.07
C ILE A 97 5.52 0.11 -0.86
N LEU A 98 5.82 1.34 -0.45
CA LEU A 98 6.66 1.61 0.73
C LEU A 98 6.04 1.04 2.02
N HIS A 99 4.73 1.21 2.23
CA HIS A 99 3.97 0.61 3.34
C HIS A 99 4.05 -0.92 3.31
N SER A 100 3.86 -1.53 2.14
CA SER A 100 3.92 -2.99 1.95
C SER A 100 5.31 -3.55 2.29
N LEU A 101 6.36 -2.97 1.73
CA LEU A 101 7.73 -3.48 1.85
C LEU A 101 8.35 -3.18 3.22
N SER A 102 8.15 -1.98 3.76
CA SER A 102 8.78 -1.56 5.02
C SER A 102 8.26 -2.33 6.23
N ASN A 103 7.03 -2.86 6.16
CA ASN A 103 6.45 -3.72 7.18
C ASN A 103 6.73 -5.21 6.93
N ASN A 104 7.32 -5.57 5.79
CA ASN A 104 7.72 -6.92 5.41
C ASN A 104 9.24 -7.00 5.15
N LYS A 105 10.06 -6.38 6.02
CA LYS A 105 11.52 -6.28 5.87
C LYS A 105 12.26 -7.60 5.57
N PRO A 106 11.86 -8.78 6.09
CA PRO A 106 12.50 -10.04 5.73
C PRO A 106 12.44 -10.38 4.23
N LEU A 107 11.53 -9.76 3.47
CA LEU A 107 11.43 -9.91 2.02
C LEU A 107 12.38 -8.99 1.25
N LEU A 108 13.03 -8.03 1.91
CA LEU A 108 13.97 -7.11 1.28
C LEU A 108 15.38 -7.70 1.22
N GLN A 109 16.08 -7.39 0.14
CA GLN A 109 17.52 -7.61 0.03
C GLN A 109 18.25 -6.64 0.97
N GLY A 110 19.25 -7.16 1.70
CA GLY A 110 19.83 -6.47 2.86
C GLY A 110 20.51 -5.12 2.57
N ASP A 111 20.95 -4.88 1.33
CA ASP A 111 21.61 -3.63 0.90
C ASP A 111 20.74 -2.78 -0.04
N SER A 112 19.42 -3.04 -0.06
CA SER A 112 18.51 -2.30 -0.93
C SER A 112 18.40 -0.82 -0.59
N GLU A 113 17.95 -0.03 -1.56
CA GLU A 113 17.75 1.42 -1.39
C GLU A 113 16.73 1.71 -0.28
N LEU A 114 15.64 0.93 -0.20
CA LEU A 114 14.66 1.07 0.88
C LEU A 114 15.26 0.67 2.25
N SER A 115 16.00 -0.43 2.33
CA SER A 115 16.65 -0.86 3.58
C SER A 115 17.59 0.21 4.12
N LYS A 116 18.47 0.75 3.25
CA LYS A 116 19.38 1.86 3.59
C LYS A 116 18.62 3.10 4.04
N TYR A 117 17.58 3.49 3.31
CA TYR A 117 16.77 4.65 3.66
C TYR A 117 16.14 4.50 5.07
N LEU A 118 15.57 3.33 5.37
CA LEU A 118 14.96 3.03 6.67
C LEU A 118 15.98 3.02 7.82
N GLU A 119 17.20 2.55 7.57
CA GLU A 119 18.30 2.53 8.54
C GLU A 119 18.81 3.94 8.84
N ASP A 120 19.12 4.72 7.79
CA ASP A 120 19.65 6.08 7.89
C ASP A 120 18.65 7.08 8.48
N ASN A 121 17.35 6.80 8.34
CA ASN A 121 16.26 7.66 8.79
C ASN A 121 15.36 6.97 9.82
N ARG A 122 15.93 6.13 10.68
CA ARG A 122 15.17 5.38 11.68
C ARG A 122 14.28 6.29 12.54
N LYS A 123 12.98 5.97 12.59
CA LYS A 123 11.98 6.64 13.43
C LYS A 123 11.55 5.69 14.56
N VAL A 124 11.60 6.17 15.80
CA VAL A 124 11.24 5.36 16.98
C VAL A 124 9.74 5.05 17.00
N ASP A 125 8.92 5.99 16.56
CA ASP A 125 7.46 5.90 16.48
C ASP A 125 6.95 5.27 15.18
N GLY A 126 7.86 4.89 14.27
CA GLY A 126 7.52 4.34 12.96
C GLY A 126 6.89 5.35 11.99
N GLN A 127 6.85 6.64 12.32
CA GLN A 127 6.20 7.66 11.49
C GLN A 127 7.19 8.42 10.61
N TYR A 128 7.03 8.26 9.31
CA TYR A 128 7.80 8.93 8.27
C TYR A 128 6.94 10.04 7.66
N ASN A 129 6.97 11.20 8.30
CA ASN A 129 6.10 12.35 8.05
C ASN A 129 6.90 13.66 7.90
N ASP A 130 8.08 13.57 7.28
CA ASP A 130 9.01 14.68 7.13
C ASP A 130 9.44 14.92 5.68
N ASP A 131 10.02 16.10 5.43
CA ASP A 131 10.49 16.51 4.09
C ASP A 131 11.51 15.54 3.48
N LYS A 132 12.24 14.77 4.31
CA LYS A 132 13.20 13.78 3.82
C LYS A 132 12.47 12.61 3.16
N THR A 133 11.36 12.17 3.75
CA THR A 133 10.47 11.16 3.18
C THR A 133 9.92 11.62 1.84
N ASP A 134 9.46 12.87 1.77
CA ASP A 134 8.94 13.45 0.53
C ASP A 134 10.00 13.51 -0.57
N ASN A 135 11.21 13.94 -0.21
CA ASN A 135 12.34 14.00 -1.15
C ASN A 135 12.72 12.61 -1.64
N PHE A 136 12.70 11.61 -0.76
CA PHE A 136 12.96 10.22 -1.14
C PHE A 136 11.93 9.71 -2.14
N VAL A 137 10.63 9.94 -1.91
CA VAL A 137 9.57 9.55 -2.83
C VAL A 137 9.70 10.21 -4.21
N VAL A 138 10.01 11.51 -4.25
CA VAL A 138 10.24 12.21 -5.52
C VAL A 138 11.47 11.65 -6.25
N GLN A 139 12.57 11.42 -5.52
CA GLN A 139 13.78 10.82 -6.10
C GLN A 139 13.53 9.43 -6.68
N LEU A 140 12.75 8.59 -5.99
CA LEU A 140 12.35 7.29 -6.49
C LEU A 140 11.53 7.42 -7.78
N SER A 141 10.58 8.36 -7.81
CA SER A 141 9.78 8.62 -9.00
C SER A 141 10.63 9.04 -10.20
N ASP A 142 11.60 9.95 -10.00
CA ASP A 142 12.46 10.42 -11.09
C ASP A 142 13.39 9.30 -11.59
N LYS A 143 14.00 8.58 -10.65
CA LYS A 143 14.96 7.51 -10.91
C LYS A 143 14.34 6.32 -11.64
N TYR A 144 13.13 5.95 -11.25
CA TYR A 144 12.40 4.80 -11.79
C TYR A 144 11.23 5.23 -12.69
N SER A 145 11.40 6.36 -13.38
CA SER A 145 10.38 6.97 -14.24
C SER A 145 9.85 6.04 -15.34
N THR A 146 10.65 5.06 -15.78
CA THR A 146 10.26 4.06 -16.79
C THR A 146 9.12 3.16 -16.35
N ASN A 147 8.98 2.92 -15.04
CA ASN A 147 7.94 2.05 -14.50
C ASN A 147 6.55 2.70 -14.60
N PHE A 148 6.46 4.03 -14.63
CA PHE A 148 5.16 4.71 -14.83
C PHE A 148 4.63 4.55 -16.25
N THR A 149 5.49 4.25 -17.22
CA THR A 149 5.12 3.99 -18.61
C THR A 149 5.10 2.50 -18.97
N ALA A 150 5.32 1.62 -18.00
CA ALA A 150 5.34 0.18 -18.20
C ALA A 150 3.95 -0.46 -18.09
N GLY A 151 2.93 0.29 -17.68
CA GLY A 151 1.55 -0.17 -17.63
C GLY A 151 0.92 -0.31 -19.02
N ASP A 152 -0.29 -0.84 -19.05
CA ASP A 152 -1.05 -1.08 -20.29
C ASP A 152 -1.73 0.19 -20.81
N THR A 153 -1.74 1.26 -20.02
CA THR A 153 -2.36 2.54 -20.35
C THR A 153 -1.33 3.67 -20.49
N GLU A 154 -1.67 4.68 -21.30
CA GLU A 154 -0.87 5.91 -21.32
C GLU A 154 -0.96 6.60 -19.96
N ALA A 155 0.19 6.82 -19.33
CA ALA A 155 0.25 7.49 -18.04
C ALA A 155 -0.29 8.93 -18.14
N PRO A 156 -1.17 9.36 -17.23
CA PRO A 156 -1.66 10.73 -17.21
C PRO A 156 -0.53 11.70 -16.81
N SER A 157 -0.78 13.00 -17.03
CA SER A 157 0.13 14.05 -16.57
C SER A 157 0.26 14.05 -15.05
N SER A 158 1.44 14.43 -14.53
CA SER A 158 1.67 14.63 -13.08
C SER A 158 0.83 15.77 -12.48
N GLU A 159 0.22 16.60 -13.34
CA GLU A 159 -0.71 17.67 -12.96
C GLU A 159 -2.19 17.27 -12.98
N GLU A 160 -2.51 16.09 -13.53
CA GLU A 160 -3.89 15.62 -13.61
C GLU A 160 -4.40 15.17 -12.24
N ASN A 161 -5.64 15.55 -11.92
CA ASN A 161 -6.30 15.13 -10.69
C ASN A 161 -6.91 13.75 -10.88
N VAL A 162 -6.25 12.74 -10.33
CA VAL A 162 -6.79 11.38 -10.28
C VAL A 162 -7.63 11.22 -9.02
N ASN A 163 -8.89 10.80 -9.19
CA ASN A 163 -9.82 10.56 -8.07
C ASN A 163 -9.74 9.15 -7.51
N LEU A 164 -8.68 8.41 -7.81
CA LEU A 164 -8.42 7.06 -7.28
C LEU A 164 -7.33 7.12 -6.21
N HIS A 165 -7.41 6.23 -5.24
CA HIS A 165 -6.49 6.20 -4.10
C HIS A 165 -6.07 4.80 -3.70
N PHE A 166 -4.78 4.63 -3.42
CA PHE A 166 -4.23 3.39 -2.91
C PHE A 166 -4.11 3.42 -1.39
N ILE A 167 -4.47 2.31 -0.75
CA ILE A 167 -4.17 2.01 0.66
C ILE A 167 -3.62 0.59 0.77
N THR A 168 -2.92 0.30 1.87
CA THR A 168 -2.30 -1.02 2.10
C THR A 168 -2.81 -1.65 3.38
N PHE A 169 -3.13 -2.95 3.33
CA PHE A 169 -3.36 -3.79 4.50
C PHE A 169 -2.12 -4.65 4.79
N ILE A 170 -1.72 -4.71 6.05
CA ILE A 170 -0.62 -5.55 6.54
C ILE A 170 -0.99 -6.23 7.85
N GLU A 171 -0.30 -7.33 8.16
CA GLU A 171 -0.30 -7.95 9.48
C GLU A 171 0.95 -7.51 10.22
N LYS A 172 0.79 -7.14 11.49
CA LYS A 172 1.90 -6.83 12.37
C LYS A 172 1.57 -7.24 13.79
N ASP A 173 2.38 -8.16 14.32
CA ASP A 173 2.35 -8.62 15.72
C ASP A 173 0.95 -9.12 16.16
N GLY A 174 0.26 -9.85 15.28
CA GLY A 174 -1.05 -10.43 15.50
C GLY A 174 -2.23 -9.52 15.19
N LYS A 175 -2.00 -8.32 14.64
CA LYS A 175 -3.04 -7.33 14.33
C LYS A 175 -3.02 -6.94 12.86
N ILE A 176 -4.20 -6.65 12.33
CA ILE A 176 -4.36 -6.16 10.96
C ILE A 176 -4.44 -4.64 10.97
N TYR A 177 -3.63 -4.03 10.10
CA TYR A 177 -3.55 -2.57 9.96
C TYR A 177 -3.91 -2.13 8.55
N GLU A 178 -4.65 -1.03 8.47
CA GLU A 178 -4.85 -0.23 7.27
C GLU A 178 -3.86 0.94 7.29
N LEU A 179 -3.04 1.04 6.25
CA LEU A 179 -2.05 2.09 6.05
C LEU A 179 -2.51 2.97 4.89
N ASP A 180 -2.95 4.19 5.24
CA ASP A 180 -3.35 5.23 4.31
C ASP A 180 -2.48 6.46 4.57
N GLY A 181 -1.66 6.87 3.60
CA GLY A 181 -0.78 8.03 3.75
C GLY A 181 -1.51 9.35 3.93
N ARG A 182 -2.80 9.43 3.59
CA ARG A 182 -3.64 10.64 3.75
C ARG A 182 -4.28 10.76 5.14
N LYS A 183 -4.15 9.74 5.99
CA LYS A 183 -4.66 9.72 7.37
C LYS A 183 -3.56 10.08 8.38
N VAL A 184 -3.84 9.94 9.68
CA VAL A 184 -2.87 10.22 10.74
C VAL A 184 -2.40 8.89 11.34
N GLY A 185 -1.41 8.28 10.70
CA GLY A 185 -0.81 7.03 11.15
C GLY A 185 -1.54 5.76 10.69
N ALA A 186 -1.02 4.62 11.15
CA ALA A 186 -1.59 3.30 10.90
C ALA A 186 -2.92 3.11 11.66
N ASN A 187 -3.94 2.60 10.98
CA ASN A 187 -5.25 2.32 11.54
C ASN A 187 -5.37 0.84 11.89
N CYS A 188 -5.41 0.50 13.19
CA CYS A 188 -5.60 -0.88 13.64
C CYS A 188 -7.06 -1.31 13.43
N LEU A 189 -7.29 -2.31 12.60
CA LEU A 189 -8.64 -2.80 12.30
C LEU A 189 -9.11 -3.89 13.28
N GLY A 190 -8.18 -4.56 13.95
CA GLY A 190 -8.48 -5.62 14.91
C GLY A 190 -7.40 -6.70 14.94
N ASP A 191 -7.65 -7.73 15.75
CA ASP A 191 -6.78 -8.90 15.81
C ASP A 191 -6.93 -9.75 14.53
N SER A 192 -5.81 -10.30 14.05
CA SER A 192 -5.82 -11.32 12.99
C SER A 192 -6.58 -12.55 13.50
N VAL A 193 -7.56 -13.01 12.73
CA VAL A 193 -8.40 -14.16 13.16
C VAL A 193 -7.64 -15.48 13.07
N ALA A 194 -6.53 -15.48 12.38
CA ALA A 194 -5.65 -16.61 12.31
C ALA A 194 -4.68 -16.55 13.49
N SER A 195 -4.64 -17.63 14.26
CA SER A 195 -3.36 -18.20 14.68
C SER A 195 -2.55 -18.58 13.42
N SER A 196 -2.29 -17.63 12.52
CA SER A 196 -1.63 -17.85 11.24
C SER A 196 -0.22 -18.25 11.59
N ILE A 197 0.02 -19.54 11.48
CA ILE A 197 1.34 -20.01 11.13
C ILE A 197 1.69 -19.19 9.88
N ASP A 198 2.56 -18.20 10.07
CA ASP A 198 3.19 -17.40 9.02
C ASP A 198 2.48 -16.10 8.52
N GLY A 199 1.57 -15.46 9.26
CA GLY A 199 1.16 -14.06 8.98
C GLY A 199 0.50 -13.80 7.61
N ASN A 200 -0.27 -14.77 7.09
CA ASN A 200 -0.95 -14.69 5.80
C ASN A 200 -2.24 -13.86 5.88
N LEU A 201 -2.41 -12.88 5.00
CA LEU A 201 -3.58 -11.99 4.95
C LEU A 201 -4.82 -12.58 4.26
N LEU A 202 -4.69 -13.69 3.53
CA LEU A 202 -5.86 -14.31 2.91
C LEU A 202 -6.84 -14.82 3.98
N ASN A 203 -8.14 -14.63 3.72
CA ASN A 203 -9.25 -15.01 4.60
C ASN A 203 -9.37 -14.18 5.90
N GLU A 204 -8.62 -13.10 6.05
CA GLU A 204 -8.81 -12.16 7.15
C GLU A 204 -10.16 -11.45 7.01
N LYS A 205 -11.15 -11.88 7.81
CA LYS A 205 -12.51 -11.33 7.77
C LYS A 205 -12.52 -9.81 7.94
N VAL A 206 -11.62 -9.28 8.77
CA VAL A 206 -11.50 -7.84 9.00
C VAL A 206 -11.11 -7.07 7.74
N ILE A 207 -10.29 -7.65 6.85
CA ILE A 207 -9.95 -7.06 5.54
C ILE A 207 -11.16 -7.12 4.62
N VAL A 208 -11.85 -8.27 4.55
CA VAL A 208 -13.07 -8.44 3.75
C VAL A 208 -14.14 -7.41 4.13
N ASP A 209 -14.44 -7.29 5.43
CA ASP A 209 -15.42 -6.35 5.95
C ASP A 209 -15.02 -4.91 5.62
N ARG A 210 -13.72 -4.59 5.72
CA ARG A 210 -13.21 -3.26 5.45
C ARG A 210 -13.27 -2.89 3.97
N VAL A 211 -12.91 -3.81 3.06
CA VAL A 211 -13.04 -3.60 1.62
C VAL A 211 -14.52 -3.46 1.22
N ASN A 212 -15.41 -4.30 1.78
CA ASN A 212 -16.85 -4.16 1.58
C ASN A 212 -17.39 -2.81 2.09
N TRP A 213 -16.85 -2.28 3.19
CA TRP A 213 -17.19 -0.94 3.66
C TRP A 213 -16.78 0.14 2.65
N TYR A 214 -15.60 0.05 2.04
CA TYR A 214 -15.21 0.97 0.96
C TYR A 214 -16.14 0.84 -0.26
N MET A 215 -16.42 -0.39 -0.72
CA MET A 215 -17.32 -0.62 -1.86
C MET A 215 -18.74 -0.13 -1.60
N GLY A 216 -19.26 -0.34 -0.38
CA GLY A 216 -20.61 0.07 0.01
C GLY A 216 -20.81 1.57 0.16
N ASN A 217 -19.73 2.33 0.38
CA ASN A 217 -19.75 3.79 0.52
C ASN A 217 -19.26 4.53 -0.73
N ALA A 218 -18.91 3.82 -1.80
CA ALA A 218 -18.62 4.43 -3.10
C ALA A 218 -19.90 4.86 -3.83
N ASP A 219 -19.75 5.90 -4.64
CA ASP A 219 -20.81 6.39 -5.52
C ASP A 219 -21.17 5.32 -6.55
N GLU A 220 -22.46 5.23 -6.90
CA GLU A 220 -22.96 4.19 -7.80
C GLU A 220 -22.23 4.17 -9.16
N ALA A 221 -21.87 5.35 -9.68
CA ALA A 221 -21.14 5.51 -10.94
C ALA A 221 -19.69 4.98 -10.88
N SER A 222 -19.11 4.84 -9.69
CA SER A 222 -17.71 4.44 -9.50
C SER A 222 -17.57 3.09 -8.79
N ARG A 223 -18.67 2.35 -8.56
CA ARG A 223 -18.67 1.04 -7.87
C ARG A 223 -17.79 -0.03 -8.51
N LEU A 224 -17.45 0.13 -9.79
CA LEU A 224 -16.58 -0.80 -10.52
C LEU A 224 -15.11 -0.36 -10.56
N GLN A 225 -14.77 0.80 -9.99
CA GLN A 225 -13.41 1.36 -10.02
C GLN A 225 -12.57 0.89 -8.82
N PHE A 226 -12.59 -0.42 -8.56
CA PHE A 226 -11.85 -1.05 -7.47
C PHE A 226 -10.91 -2.10 -8.03
N SER A 227 -9.70 -2.18 -7.48
CA SER A 227 -8.76 -3.26 -7.76
C SER A 227 -8.00 -3.63 -6.50
N LEU A 228 -7.53 -4.87 -6.47
CA LEU A 228 -6.73 -5.42 -5.38
C LEU A 228 -5.47 -6.04 -5.95
N LEU A 229 -4.33 -5.71 -5.35
CA LEU A 229 -3.06 -6.37 -5.59
C LEU A 229 -2.60 -7.06 -4.30
N ALA A 230 -1.96 -8.21 -4.42
CA ALA A 230 -1.40 -8.96 -3.30
C ALA A 230 0.12 -9.09 -3.45
N LEU A 231 0.86 -8.81 -2.38
CA LEU A 231 2.28 -9.17 -2.29
C LEU A 231 2.38 -10.63 -1.82
N ALA A 232 2.77 -11.52 -2.74
CA ALA A 232 2.74 -12.97 -2.56
C ALA A 232 3.99 -13.62 -3.18
N PRO A 233 4.25 -14.93 -2.94
CA PRO A 233 5.31 -15.63 -3.65
C PRO A 233 5.15 -15.50 -5.17
N SER A 234 6.28 -15.30 -5.86
CA SER A 234 6.32 -15.21 -7.32
C SER A 234 5.89 -16.54 -7.95
N LEU A 235 5.21 -16.47 -9.09
CA LEU A 235 4.80 -17.63 -9.90
C LEU A 235 5.82 -17.98 -11.00
N ASP A 236 6.83 -17.13 -11.19
CA ASP A 236 7.89 -17.27 -12.19
C ASP A 236 9.09 -18.12 -11.75
#